data_AF-A0A3B9RXM1-F1
#
_entry.id   AF-A0A3B9RXM1-F1
#
_cell.length_a   1.000
_cell.length_b   1.000
_cell.length_c   1.000
_cell.angle_alpha   90.00
_cell.angle_beta   90.00
_cell.angle_gamma   90.00
#
_symmetry.space_group_name_H-M   'P 1'
#
loop_
_entity.id
_entity.type
_entity.pdbx_description
1 polymer ?
#
loop_
_entity_poly.entity_id
_entity_poly.type
_entity_poly.pdbx_seq_one_letter_code
_entity_poly.pdbx_strand_id
1 'polypeptide(L)'
;MKDIINLLKTKLMEDIPLIDLQPQFENHAKETEIVKQIGEACENNGFFAVRGHGIPEIVIEHCWQVSHDFFALAEEEKQKVKMPFAGYPYGFGGMEAETLSLSRGRHAPPDLKENFSVGPNANPPAGISSDEALFVFSENQWPKNPANFQQAWETCYEAMSLLSMRLMKLFALALELPQNYFDDFLRQPISALRANHYPALNKAALPGQMRAGAHSDYGSLTLLFQEEGSSGL
;
A
#
# COMPACT_ATOMS: atom_id res chain seq x y z
N MET A 1 -27.21 -20.63 -4.37
CA MET A 1 -25.93 -20.50 -3.63
C MET A 1 -24.96 -19.55 -4.34
N LYS A 2 -24.76 -19.69 -5.66
CA LYS A 2 -24.02 -18.70 -6.49
C LYS A 2 -24.67 -17.30 -6.47
N ASP A 3 -26.00 -17.23 -6.45
CA ASP A 3 -26.73 -15.95 -6.42
C ASP A 3 -26.62 -15.22 -5.09
N ILE A 4 -26.52 -15.94 -3.96
CA ILE A 4 -26.31 -15.35 -2.63
C ILE A 4 -24.87 -14.84 -2.47
N ILE A 5 -23.90 -15.58 -3.01
CA ILE A 5 -22.49 -15.16 -2.99
C ILE A 5 -22.27 -13.94 -3.91
N ASN A 6 -22.94 -13.89 -5.06
CA ASN A 6 -22.93 -12.69 -5.91
C ASN A 6 -23.65 -11.52 -5.23
N LEU A 7 -24.82 -11.72 -4.59
CA LEU A 7 -25.49 -10.66 -3.84
C LEU A 7 -24.61 -10.11 -2.70
N LEU A 8 -23.90 -10.99 -1.98
CA LEU A 8 -22.97 -10.59 -0.91
C LEU A 8 -21.76 -9.84 -1.47
N LYS A 9 -21.20 -10.26 -2.61
CA LYS A 9 -20.09 -9.55 -3.28
C LYS A 9 -20.51 -8.19 -3.84
N THR A 10 -21.69 -8.10 -4.45
CA THR A 10 -22.23 -6.83 -4.98
C THR A 10 -22.57 -5.87 -3.84
N LYS A 11 -23.11 -6.36 -2.72
CA LYS A 11 -23.37 -5.55 -1.53
C LYS A 11 -22.10 -5.09 -0.79
N LEU A 12 -21.00 -5.85 -0.88
CA LEU A 12 -19.69 -5.48 -0.31
C LEU A 12 -18.97 -4.38 -1.11
N MET A 13 -19.25 -4.23 -2.41
CA MET A 13 -18.65 -3.19 -3.26
C MET A 13 -19.48 -1.90 -3.34
N GLU A 14 -20.79 -1.93 -3.05
CA GLU A 14 -21.65 -0.74 -3.10
C GLU A 14 -21.56 0.19 -1.87
N ASP A 15 -20.97 -0.25 -0.75
CA ASP A 15 -20.94 0.52 0.50
C ASP A 15 -19.52 0.61 1.12
N ILE A 16 -18.47 0.93 0.35
CA ILE A 16 -17.20 1.38 0.97
C ILE A 16 -17.42 2.81 1.47
N PRO A 17 -17.38 3.08 2.79
CA PRO A 17 -17.64 4.42 3.31
C PRO A 17 -16.62 5.41 2.76
N LEU A 18 -17.08 6.54 2.23
CA LEU A 18 -16.24 7.64 1.79
C LEU A 18 -16.20 8.72 2.88
N ILE A 19 -15.05 8.87 3.51
CA ILE A 19 -14.84 9.81 4.62
C ILE A 19 -14.11 11.04 4.11
N ASP A 20 -14.69 12.21 4.35
CA ASP A 20 -14.08 13.49 3.99
C ASP A 20 -13.20 14.01 5.14
N LEU A 21 -11.90 14.09 4.90
CA LEU A 21 -10.93 14.54 5.88
C LEU A 21 -10.72 16.07 5.84
N GLN A 22 -11.24 16.79 4.84
CA GLN A 22 -11.07 18.25 4.75
C GLN A 22 -11.61 19.01 5.97
N PRO A 23 -12.79 18.66 6.54
CA PRO A 23 -13.36 19.37 7.69
C PRO A 23 -12.47 19.41 8.94
N GLN A 24 -11.53 18.47 9.09
CA GLN A 24 -10.60 18.42 10.24
C GLN A 24 -9.69 19.66 10.33
N PHE A 25 -9.49 20.37 9.22
CA PHE A 25 -8.67 21.58 9.17
C PHE A 25 -9.42 22.85 9.60
N GLU A 26 -10.72 22.74 9.90
CA GLU A 26 -11.58 23.90 10.16
C GLU A 26 -11.98 24.04 11.65
N ASN A 27 -12.40 22.97 12.34
CA ASN A 27 -12.68 22.98 13.78
C ASN A 27 -12.74 21.58 14.43
N HIS A 28 -12.70 21.54 15.77
CA HIS A 28 -12.71 20.29 16.57
C HIS A 28 -14.04 19.52 16.57
N ALA A 29 -15.19 20.19 16.41
CA ALA A 29 -16.49 19.50 16.35
C ALA A 29 -16.63 18.61 15.10
N LYS A 30 -15.99 19.01 13.99
CA LYS A 30 -15.91 18.24 12.75
C LYS A 30 -15.00 17.02 12.87
N GLU A 31 -13.99 17.07 13.76
CA GLU A 31 -13.11 15.94 14.06
C GLU A 31 -13.87 14.79 14.73
N THR A 32 -14.78 15.08 15.67
CA THR A 32 -15.58 14.05 16.36
C THR A 32 -16.43 13.22 15.38
N GLU A 33 -17.03 13.87 14.39
CA GLU A 33 -17.84 13.17 13.37
C GLU A 33 -16.97 12.29 12.47
N ILE A 34 -15.80 12.78 12.05
CA ILE A 34 -14.82 11.99 11.27
C ILE A 34 -14.36 10.76 12.07
N VAL A 35 -14.03 10.94 13.35
CA VAL A 35 -13.60 9.85 14.25
C VAL A 35 -14.68 8.77 14.35
N LYS A 36 -15.94 9.17 14.50
CA LYS A 36 -17.08 8.25 14.55
C LYS A 36 -17.22 7.46 13.23
N GLN A 37 -17.19 8.13 12.09
CA GLN A 37 -17.29 7.48 10.78
C GLN A 37 -16.15 6.47 10.55
N ILE A 38 -14.93 6.83 10.98
CA ILE A 38 -13.77 5.94 10.90
C ILE A 38 -13.98 4.69 11.77
N GLY A 39 -14.41 4.86 13.02
CA GLY A 39 -14.69 3.72 13.91
C GLY A 39 -15.74 2.78 13.33
N GLU A 40 -16.86 3.33 12.87
CA GLU A 40 -17.96 2.56 12.24
C GLU A 40 -17.49 1.81 10.99
N ALA A 41 -16.69 2.46 10.12
CA ALA A 41 -16.17 1.82 8.92
C ALA A 41 -15.16 0.69 9.23
N CYS A 42 -14.28 0.91 10.21
CA CYS A 42 -13.34 -0.12 10.65
C CYS A 42 -14.04 -1.35 11.24
N GLU A 43 -15.07 -1.16 12.07
CA GLU A 43 -15.80 -2.27 12.70
C GLU A 43 -16.69 -3.04 11.71
N ASN A 44 -17.39 -2.34 10.82
CA ASN A 44 -18.42 -2.96 9.99
C ASN A 44 -17.91 -3.40 8.60
N ASN A 45 -16.94 -2.68 8.03
CA ASN A 45 -16.48 -2.89 6.66
C ASN A 45 -15.03 -3.41 6.60
N GLY A 46 -14.18 -2.97 7.53
CA GLY A 46 -12.74 -3.23 7.52
C GLY A 46 -11.96 -2.39 6.50
N PHE A 47 -12.64 -1.56 5.71
CA PHE A 47 -12.07 -0.64 4.71
C PHE A 47 -12.92 0.63 4.60
N PHE A 48 -12.30 1.75 4.22
CA PHE A 48 -12.96 2.99 3.85
C PHE A 48 -12.12 3.75 2.82
N ALA A 49 -12.78 4.58 2.01
CA ALA A 49 -12.14 5.53 1.13
C ALA A 49 -12.02 6.89 1.82
N VAL A 50 -10.99 7.65 1.47
CA VAL A 50 -10.80 9.02 1.98
C VAL A 50 -10.74 10.03 0.85
N ARG A 51 -11.33 11.20 1.05
CA ARG A 51 -11.12 12.39 0.22
C ARG A 51 -10.71 13.58 1.09
N GLY A 52 -10.25 14.67 0.47
CA GLY A 52 -9.80 15.83 1.24
C GLY A 52 -8.61 15.54 2.16
N HIS A 53 -7.83 14.50 1.85
CA HIS A 53 -6.72 14.01 2.68
C HIS A 53 -5.50 14.96 2.70
N GLY A 54 -5.47 15.95 1.80
CA GLY A 54 -4.46 17.01 1.77
C GLY A 54 -3.13 16.63 1.13
N ILE A 55 -3.03 15.48 0.46
CA ILE A 55 -1.88 15.19 -0.41
C ILE A 55 -2.13 15.92 -1.74
N PRO A 56 -1.20 16.77 -2.22
CA PRO A 56 -1.36 17.42 -3.51
C PRO A 56 -1.46 16.38 -4.64
N GLU A 57 -2.42 16.55 -5.53
CA GLU A 57 -2.68 15.64 -6.66
C GLU A 57 -1.42 15.37 -7.48
N ILE A 58 -0.64 16.42 -7.76
CA ILE A 58 0.63 16.36 -8.49
C ILE A 58 1.66 15.38 -7.88
N VAL A 59 1.63 15.15 -6.56
CA VAL A 59 2.54 14.20 -5.90
C VAL A 59 2.16 12.76 -6.28
N ILE A 60 0.86 12.45 -6.27
CA ILE A 60 0.34 11.13 -6.64
C ILE A 60 0.51 10.92 -8.14
N GLU A 61 0.12 11.90 -8.97
CA GLU A 61 0.25 11.84 -10.43
C GLU A 61 1.70 11.61 -10.88
N HIS A 62 2.66 12.36 -10.32
CA HIS A 62 4.07 12.17 -10.68
C HIS A 62 4.59 10.79 -10.27
N CYS A 63 4.27 10.32 -9.05
CA CYS A 63 4.66 8.98 -8.59
C CYS A 63 4.04 7.89 -9.47
N TRP A 64 2.79 8.08 -9.88
CA TRP A 64 2.07 7.17 -10.77
C TRP A 64 2.71 7.12 -12.15
N GLN A 65 2.95 8.28 -12.76
CA GLN A 65 3.54 8.39 -14.10
C GLN A 65 4.92 7.75 -14.17
N VAL A 66 5.82 8.05 -13.21
CA VAL A 66 7.16 7.44 -13.23
C VAL A 66 7.13 5.93 -13.01
N SER A 67 6.14 5.44 -12.25
CA SER A 67 5.92 4.00 -12.06
C SER A 67 5.46 3.35 -13.36
N HIS A 68 4.50 3.96 -14.05
CA HIS A 68 4.05 3.50 -15.37
C HIS A 68 5.20 3.47 -16.38
N ASP A 69 5.98 4.56 -16.46
CA ASP A 69 7.13 4.66 -17.36
C ASP A 69 8.19 3.60 -17.05
N PHE A 70 8.43 3.29 -15.77
CA PHE A 70 9.34 2.23 -15.34
C PHE A 70 8.85 0.84 -15.77
N PHE A 71 7.57 0.50 -15.52
CA PHE A 71 7.03 -0.81 -15.89
C PHE A 71 6.92 -1.00 -17.42
N ALA A 72 6.86 0.09 -18.18
CA ALA A 72 6.91 0.10 -19.64
C ALA A 72 8.32 -0.11 -20.22
N LEU A 73 9.38 -0.07 -19.40
CA LEU A 73 10.74 -0.35 -19.87
C LEU A 73 10.91 -1.81 -20.29
N ALA A 74 11.96 -2.06 -21.09
CA ALA A 74 12.41 -3.40 -21.40
C ALA A 74 12.76 -4.17 -20.12
N GLU A 75 12.53 -5.48 -20.11
CA GLU A 75 12.76 -6.34 -18.95
C GLU A 75 14.19 -6.22 -18.44
N GLU A 76 15.18 -6.10 -19.33
CA GLU A 76 16.58 -5.94 -18.99
C GLU A 76 16.87 -4.67 -18.18
N GLU A 77 16.12 -3.59 -18.40
CA GLU A 77 16.25 -2.35 -17.63
C GLU A 77 15.62 -2.51 -16.23
N LYS A 78 14.44 -3.11 -16.14
CA LYS A 78 13.76 -3.38 -14.86
C LYS A 78 14.58 -4.31 -13.96
N GLN A 79 15.21 -5.33 -14.56
CA GLN A 79 16.06 -6.30 -13.86
C GLN A 79 17.34 -5.70 -13.26
N LYS A 80 17.78 -4.49 -13.66
CA LYS A 80 18.94 -3.82 -13.04
C LYS A 80 18.72 -3.44 -11.59
N VAL A 81 17.47 -3.33 -11.17
CA VAL A 81 17.06 -2.95 -9.81
C VAL A 81 16.28 -4.05 -9.10
N LYS A 82 16.45 -5.29 -9.54
CA LYS A 82 15.83 -6.45 -8.89
C LYS A 82 16.27 -6.57 -7.43
N MET A 83 15.42 -7.20 -6.63
CA MET A 83 15.79 -7.63 -5.28
C MET A 83 17.08 -8.48 -5.35
N PRO A 84 18.16 -8.10 -4.64
CA PRO A 84 19.48 -8.75 -4.77
C PRO A 84 19.48 -10.25 -4.45
N PHE A 85 18.66 -10.68 -3.50
CA PHE A 85 18.53 -12.09 -3.10
C PHE A 85 17.13 -12.37 -2.53
N ALA A 86 16.79 -13.66 -2.40
CA ALA A 86 15.49 -14.08 -1.87
C ALA A 86 15.30 -13.61 -0.42
N GLY A 87 14.18 -12.93 -0.15
CA GLY A 87 13.90 -12.32 1.16
C GLY A 87 14.38 -10.89 1.32
N TYR A 88 15.09 -10.32 0.34
CA TYR A 88 15.39 -8.89 0.33
C TYR A 88 14.10 -8.09 0.08
N PRO A 89 13.79 -7.06 0.89
CA PRO A 89 12.46 -6.44 0.90
C PRO A 89 12.20 -5.46 -0.25
N TYR A 90 13.26 -4.88 -0.84
CA TYR A 90 13.15 -3.70 -1.72
C TYR A 90 13.81 -3.90 -3.09
N GLY A 91 13.19 -3.31 -4.12
CA GLY A 91 13.56 -3.46 -5.53
C GLY A 91 12.45 -4.08 -6.37
N PHE A 92 12.80 -4.44 -7.61
CA PHE A 92 11.90 -5.03 -8.59
C PHE A 92 11.71 -6.53 -8.37
N GLY A 93 10.44 -6.96 -8.38
CA GLY A 93 9.99 -8.34 -8.51
C GLY A 93 9.28 -8.53 -9.85
N GLY A 94 9.80 -9.43 -10.69
CA GLY A 94 9.23 -9.72 -12.00
C GLY A 94 7.91 -10.50 -11.93
N MET A 95 7.34 -10.77 -13.11
CA MET A 95 6.14 -11.60 -13.24
C MET A 95 6.31 -12.94 -12.52
N GLU A 96 5.27 -13.36 -11.77
CA GLU A 96 5.25 -14.65 -11.07
C GLU A 96 6.33 -14.78 -9.96
N ALA A 97 6.91 -13.67 -9.49
CA ALA A 97 7.93 -13.67 -8.43
C ALA A 97 7.36 -13.85 -7.01
N GLU A 98 6.07 -13.60 -6.78
CA GLU A 98 5.41 -13.73 -5.48
C GLU A 98 4.25 -14.74 -5.53
N THR A 99 3.87 -15.29 -4.37
CA THR A 99 2.64 -16.09 -4.21
C THR A 99 1.98 -15.71 -2.88
N LEU A 100 1.18 -14.64 -2.89
CA LEU A 100 0.65 -14.04 -1.66
C LEU A 100 -0.25 -15.00 -0.86
N SER A 101 -0.93 -15.95 -1.52
CA SER A 101 -1.78 -16.94 -0.85
C SER A 101 -1.00 -17.88 0.08
N LEU A 102 0.32 -18.03 -0.11
CA LEU A 102 1.17 -18.84 0.77
C LEU A 102 1.21 -18.28 2.20
N SER A 103 1.05 -16.96 2.36
CA SER A 103 0.92 -16.33 3.69
C SER A 103 -0.25 -16.88 4.52
N ARG A 104 -1.24 -17.47 3.85
CA ARG A 104 -2.41 -18.13 4.46
C ARG A 104 -2.34 -19.65 4.37
N GLY A 105 -1.17 -20.22 4.11
CA GLY A 105 -0.95 -21.66 3.95
C GLY A 105 -1.60 -22.28 2.71
N ARG A 106 -2.04 -21.47 1.74
CA ARG A 106 -2.69 -21.94 0.52
C ARG A 106 -1.71 -22.02 -0.63
N HIS A 107 -1.56 -23.22 -1.16
CA HIS A 107 -0.79 -23.47 -2.37
C HIS A 107 -1.62 -23.03 -3.59
N ALA A 108 -1.13 -22.04 -4.32
CA ALA A 108 -1.69 -21.59 -5.58
C ALA A 108 -0.52 -21.30 -6.55
N PRO A 109 -0.77 -21.21 -7.87
CA PRO A 109 0.23 -20.73 -8.80
C PRO A 109 0.67 -19.30 -8.46
N PRO A 110 1.89 -18.87 -8.84
CA PRO A 110 2.39 -17.53 -8.54
C PRO A 110 1.52 -16.41 -9.09
N ASP A 111 1.58 -15.26 -8.44
CA ASP A 111 0.74 -14.10 -8.75
C ASP A 111 1.13 -13.46 -10.09
N LEU A 112 0.13 -13.15 -10.92
CA LEU A 112 0.30 -12.57 -12.25
C LEU A 112 0.46 -11.04 -12.19
N LYS A 113 1.51 -10.60 -11.51
CA LYS A 113 1.90 -9.20 -11.34
C LYS A 113 3.41 -9.02 -11.36
N GLU A 114 3.84 -7.82 -11.68
CA GLU A 114 5.15 -7.28 -11.34
C GLU A 114 5.02 -6.33 -10.16
N ASN A 115 6.09 -6.10 -9.42
CA ASN A 115 6.11 -5.10 -8.37
C ASN A 115 7.45 -4.39 -8.25
N PHE A 116 7.41 -3.19 -7.68
CA PHE A 116 8.59 -2.47 -7.20
C PHE A 116 8.28 -1.94 -5.81
N SER A 117 9.22 -2.11 -4.87
CA SER A 117 9.01 -1.75 -3.47
C SER A 117 10.21 -0.99 -2.91
N VAL A 118 9.95 -0.03 -2.02
CA VAL A 118 10.98 0.69 -1.25
C VAL A 118 10.57 0.82 0.20
N GLY A 119 11.57 0.87 1.07
CA GLY A 119 11.42 1.09 2.50
C GLY A 119 11.83 2.49 2.95
N PRO A 120 11.91 2.70 4.27
CA PRO A 120 12.28 3.97 4.84
C PRO A 120 13.72 4.36 4.45
N ASN A 121 13.92 5.64 4.09
CA ASN A 121 15.24 6.22 3.92
C ASN A 121 15.82 6.63 5.30
N ALA A 122 15.99 5.65 6.19
CA ALA A 122 16.45 5.85 7.55
C ALA A 122 17.45 4.78 7.97
N ASN A 123 18.33 5.12 8.91
CA ASN A 123 19.21 4.13 9.52
C ASN A 123 18.44 3.29 10.55
N PRO A 124 18.78 2.00 10.72
CA PRO A 124 18.19 1.18 11.77
C PRO A 124 18.43 1.80 13.16
N PRO A 125 17.46 1.70 14.08
CA PRO A 125 17.65 2.14 15.46
C PRO A 125 18.71 1.32 16.18
N ALA A 126 19.31 1.90 17.22
CA ALA A 126 20.24 1.16 18.07
C ALA A 126 19.55 -0.02 18.76
N GLY A 127 20.21 -1.18 18.79
CA GLY A 127 19.74 -2.38 19.50
C GLY A 127 18.77 -3.28 18.73
N ILE A 128 18.42 -2.93 17.49
CA ILE A 128 17.67 -3.82 16.58
C ILE A 128 18.54 -5.02 16.17
N SER A 129 17.92 -6.19 15.97
CA SER A 129 18.64 -7.36 15.48
C SER A 129 19.09 -7.19 14.03
N SER A 130 20.13 -7.91 13.62
CA SER A 130 20.61 -7.88 12.23
C SER A 130 19.53 -8.32 11.23
N ASP A 131 18.68 -9.28 11.60
CA ASP A 131 17.63 -9.80 10.74
C ASP A 131 16.51 -8.78 10.55
N GLU A 132 16.09 -8.09 11.62
CA GLU A 132 15.11 -7.00 11.55
C GLU A 132 15.67 -5.79 10.79
N ALA A 133 16.95 -5.45 11.01
CA ALA A 133 17.63 -4.40 10.25
C ALA A 133 17.64 -4.71 8.75
N LEU A 134 17.95 -5.96 8.39
CA LEU A 134 17.94 -6.40 7.00
C LEU A 134 16.53 -6.40 6.40
N PHE A 135 15.52 -6.77 7.18
CA PHE A 135 14.14 -6.84 6.71
C PHE A 135 13.50 -5.45 6.49
N VAL A 136 13.91 -4.44 7.24
CA VAL A 136 13.25 -3.11 7.25
C VAL A 136 14.11 -1.99 6.69
N PHE A 137 15.42 -2.01 6.93
CA PHE A 137 16.31 -0.88 6.64
C PHE A 137 17.34 -1.23 5.57
N SER A 138 17.03 -2.23 4.74
CA SER A 138 17.80 -2.56 3.55
C SER A 138 17.82 -1.39 2.55
N GLU A 139 18.91 -1.29 1.79
CA GLU A 139 19.09 -0.26 0.77
C GLU A 139 18.05 -0.37 -0.36
N ASN A 140 17.42 0.75 -0.70
CA ASN A 140 16.49 0.83 -1.80
C ASN A 140 17.21 0.73 -3.16
N GLN A 141 16.71 -0.13 -4.05
CA GLN A 141 17.28 -0.36 -5.38
C GLN A 141 16.66 0.62 -6.39
N TRP A 142 17.18 1.85 -6.47
CA TRP A 142 16.57 2.89 -7.31
C TRP A 142 16.89 2.76 -8.80
N PRO A 143 15.90 2.83 -9.71
CA PRO A 143 16.14 2.84 -11.14
C PRO A 143 16.70 4.18 -11.60
N LYS A 144 17.58 4.14 -12.60
CA LYS A 144 18.11 5.36 -13.25
C LYS A 144 17.16 5.95 -14.29
N ASN A 145 16.22 5.14 -14.77
CA ASN A 145 15.22 5.52 -15.76
C ASN A 145 13.83 5.12 -15.23
N PRO A 146 12.84 6.03 -15.23
CA PRO A 146 12.97 7.45 -15.57
C PRO A 146 13.86 8.22 -14.56
N ALA A 147 14.51 9.31 -15.00
CA ALA A 147 15.54 10.00 -14.21
C ALA A 147 15.03 10.61 -12.90
N ASN A 148 13.73 10.93 -12.82
CA ASN A 148 13.06 11.50 -11.65
C ASN A 148 12.37 10.45 -10.77
N PHE A 149 12.57 9.15 -11.03
CA PHE A 149 11.85 8.08 -10.34
C PHE A 149 12.02 8.15 -8.81
N GLN A 150 13.27 8.17 -8.34
CA GLN A 150 13.58 8.22 -6.90
C GLN A 150 12.93 9.43 -6.22
N GLN A 151 13.11 10.62 -6.78
CA GLN A 151 12.57 11.85 -6.20
C GLN A 151 11.04 11.83 -6.09
N ALA A 152 10.34 11.35 -7.13
CA ALA A 152 8.88 11.26 -7.12
C ALA A 152 8.39 10.25 -6.08
N TRP A 153 9.05 9.10 -5.96
CA TRP A 153 8.71 8.07 -4.97
C TRP A 153 9.00 8.52 -3.53
N GLU A 154 10.14 9.16 -3.27
CA GLU A 154 10.46 9.69 -1.93
C GLU A 154 9.47 10.78 -1.51
N THR A 155 9.10 11.67 -2.43
CA THR A 155 8.09 12.72 -2.18
C THR A 155 6.72 12.09 -1.87
N CYS A 156 6.32 11.06 -2.61
CA CYS A 156 5.07 10.34 -2.37
C CYS A 156 5.10 9.56 -1.05
N TYR A 157 6.21 8.88 -0.75
CA TYR A 157 6.41 8.15 0.49
C TYR A 157 6.25 9.07 1.71
N GLU A 158 6.85 10.26 1.68
CA GLU A 158 6.73 11.24 2.78
C GLU A 158 5.30 11.74 2.92
N ALA A 159 4.64 12.10 1.82
CA ALA A 159 3.26 12.57 1.84
C ALA A 159 2.29 11.51 2.38
N MET A 160 2.45 10.24 1.96
CA MET A 160 1.69 9.11 2.47
C MET A 160 1.99 8.83 3.95
N SER A 161 3.24 8.94 4.39
CA SER A 161 3.63 8.76 5.79
C SER A 161 2.96 9.81 6.69
N LEU A 162 2.90 11.07 6.25
CA LEU A 162 2.21 12.14 6.97
C LEU A 162 0.70 11.89 7.04
N LEU A 163 0.08 11.38 5.97
CA LEU A 163 -1.33 10.99 5.98
C LEU A 163 -1.58 9.81 6.93
N SER A 164 -0.75 8.78 6.88
CA SER A 164 -0.81 7.64 7.80
C SER A 164 -0.72 8.08 9.26
N MET A 165 0.20 8.97 9.61
CA MET A 165 0.29 9.52 10.96
C MET A 165 -1.00 10.25 11.40
N ARG A 166 -1.64 11.02 10.50
CA ARG A 166 -2.93 11.66 10.80
C ARG A 166 -4.04 10.63 11.03
N LEU A 167 -4.12 9.62 10.17
CA LEU A 167 -5.12 8.55 10.31
C LEU A 167 -4.91 7.74 11.60
N MET A 168 -3.67 7.44 11.98
CA MET A 168 -3.37 6.76 13.23
C MET A 168 -3.85 7.57 14.45
N LYS A 169 -3.75 8.91 14.42
CA LYS A 169 -4.33 9.78 15.47
C LYS A 169 -5.85 9.68 15.52
N LEU A 170 -6.52 9.64 14.37
CA LEU A 170 -7.97 9.47 14.29
C LEU A 170 -8.40 8.07 14.77
N PHE A 171 -7.62 7.02 14.47
CA PHE A 171 -7.84 5.68 15.01
C PHE A 171 -7.69 5.64 16.53
N ALA A 172 -6.70 6.33 17.10
CA ALA A 172 -6.54 6.40 18.55
C ALA A 172 -7.80 7.02 19.19
N LEU A 173 -8.30 8.12 18.63
CA LEU A 173 -9.53 8.75 19.11
C LEU A 173 -10.76 7.85 18.93
N ALA A 174 -10.87 7.10 17.82
CA ALA A 174 -11.97 6.17 17.58
C ALA A 174 -11.97 5.00 18.56
N LEU A 175 -10.79 4.64 19.09
CA LEU A 175 -10.61 3.65 20.14
C LEU A 175 -10.75 4.23 21.56
N GLU A 176 -11.18 5.48 21.69
CA GLU A 176 -11.28 6.21 22.97
C GLU A 176 -9.93 6.34 23.72
N LEU A 177 -8.82 6.39 22.97
CA LEU A 177 -7.47 6.58 23.48
C LEU A 177 -7.00 8.04 23.31
N PRO A 178 -5.96 8.47 24.04
CA PRO A 178 -5.31 9.76 23.76
C PRO A 178 -4.87 9.84 22.30
N GLN A 179 -5.04 11.01 21.65
CA GLN A 179 -4.72 11.20 20.23
C GLN A 179 -3.27 10.80 19.88
N ASN A 180 -2.34 10.95 20.81
CA ASN A 180 -0.92 10.63 20.67
C ASN A 180 -0.56 9.19 21.09
N TYR A 181 -1.54 8.32 21.34
CA TYR A 181 -1.30 6.96 21.85
C TYR A 181 -0.31 6.17 20.98
N PHE A 182 -0.38 6.31 19.66
CA PHE A 182 0.49 5.60 18.73
C PHE A 182 1.82 6.31 18.43
N ASP A 183 2.04 7.54 18.88
CA ASP A 183 3.21 8.35 18.51
C ASP A 183 4.53 7.64 18.87
N ASP A 184 4.57 6.96 20.02
CA ASP A 184 5.74 6.23 20.47
C ASP A 184 6.08 5.00 19.63
N PHE A 185 5.07 4.37 19.03
CA PHE A 185 5.23 3.22 18.13
C PHE A 185 5.60 3.65 16.71
N LEU A 186 5.39 4.93 16.38
CA LEU A 186 5.57 5.50 15.04
C LEU A 186 6.77 6.47 14.96
N ARG A 187 7.63 6.54 15.99
CA ARG A 187 8.81 7.43 15.97
C ARG A 187 9.79 7.12 14.83
N GLN A 188 9.87 5.86 14.43
CA GLN A 188 10.65 5.40 13.28
C GLN A 188 9.75 4.49 12.44
N PRO A 189 8.90 5.06 11.57
CA PRO A 189 7.98 4.28 10.75
C PRO A 189 8.75 3.32 9.85
N ILE A 190 8.34 2.06 9.88
CA ILE A 190 8.89 0.97 9.08
C ILE A 190 8.07 0.70 7.82
N SER A 191 7.38 1.73 7.34
CA SER A 191 6.46 1.64 6.21
C SER A 191 7.19 1.28 4.91
N ALA A 192 6.48 0.63 4.00
CA ALA A 192 6.96 0.40 2.65
C ALA A 192 6.01 1.08 1.66
N LEU A 193 6.56 1.63 0.58
CA LEU A 193 5.79 2.03 -0.59
C LEU A 193 5.98 0.97 -1.66
N ARG A 194 4.88 0.55 -2.29
CA ARG A 194 4.87 -0.50 -3.30
C ARG A 194 3.96 -0.12 -4.46
N ALA A 195 4.47 -0.29 -5.67
CA ALA A 195 3.67 -0.25 -6.89
C ALA A 195 3.54 -1.68 -7.41
N ASN A 196 2.31 -2.08 -7.72
CA ASN A 196 2.02 -3.34 -8.40
C ASN A 196 1.58 -3.02 -9.82
N HIS A 197 2.14 -3.74 -10.79
CA HIS A 197 1.73 -3.64 -12.19
C HIS A 197 1.13 -4.97 -12.64
N TYR A 198 -0.07 -4.90 -13.24
CA TYR A 198 -0.84 -6.06 -13.69
C TYR A 198 -0.93 -6.05 -15.22
N PRO A 199 0.12 -6.49 -15.95
CA PRO A 199 0.17 -6.34 -17.40
C PRO A 199 -0.91 -7.19 -18.09
N ALA A 200 -1.34 -6.80 -19.30
CA ALA A 200 -2.23 -7.64 -20.10
C ALA A 200 -1.64 -9.06 -20.28
N LEU A 201 -2.47 -10.09 -20.11
CA LEU A 201 -2.00 -11.47 -20.23
C LEU A 201 -1.97 -11.92 -21.68
N ASN A 202 -0.81 -12.39 -22.12
CA ASN A 202 -0.64 -13.00 -23.43
C ASN A 202 -0.98 -14.49 -23.45
N LYS A 203 -1.24 -15.09 -22.28
CA LYS A 203 -1.62 -16.50 -22.09
C LYS A 203 -2.74 -16.58 -21.07
N ALA A 204 -3.57 -17.62 -21.17
CA ALA A 204 -4.56 -17.89 -20.15
C ALA A 204 -3.88 -18.18 -18.80
N ALA A 205 -4.44 -17.63 -17.73
CA ALA A 205 -4.01 -17.93 -16.37
C ALA A 205 -4.22 -19.43 -16.07
N LEU A 206 -3.34 -20.01 -15.24
CA LEU A 206 -3.51 -21.37 -14.76
C LEU A 206 -4.77 -21.49 -13.90
N PRO A 207 -5.38 -22.69 -13.77
CA PRO A 207 -6.51 -22.90 -12.87
C PRO A 207 -6.18 -22.42 -11.44
N GLY A 208 -6.95 -21.45 -10.94
CA GLY A 208 -6.78 -20.88 -9.60
C GLY A 208 -5.66 -19.84 -9.47
N GLN A 209 -4.96 -19.49 -10.55
CA GLN A 209 -3.96 -18.41 -10.55
C GLN A 209 -4.64 -17.05 -10.51
N MET A 210 -4.16 -16.15 -9.64
CA MET A 210 -4.72 -14.82 -9.45
C MET A 210 -3.71 -13.74 -9.86
N ARG A 211 -4.20 -12.51 -10.07
CA ARG A 211 -3.35 -11.32 -10.24
C ARG A 211 -2.59 -10.99 -8.95
N ALA A 212 -3.30 -11.09 -7.83
CA ALA A 212 -2.76 -11.12 -6.48
C ALA A 212 -3.65 -12.06 -5.66
N GLY A 213 -3.05 -13.08 -5.04
CA GLY A 213 -3.78 -14.03 -4.21
C GLY A 213 -4.35 -13.40 -2.94
N ALA A 214 -5.43 -13.97 -2.39
CA ALA A 214 -6.03 -13.49 -1.15
C ALA A 214 -5.03 -13.56 0.03
N HIS A 215 -4.81 -12.41 0.68
CA HIS A 215 -3.90 -12.25 1.81
C HIS A 215 -4.42 -11.16 2.76
N SER A 216 -3.67 -10.91 3.83
CA SER A 216 -3.78 -9.69 4.64
C SER A 216 -2.40 -9.05 4.63
N ASP A 217 -2.37 -7.73 4.50
CA ASP A 217 -1.12 -7.00 4.61
C ASP A 217 -0.52 -7.13 6.01
N TYR A 218 0.78 -6.94 6.07
CA TYR A 218 1.52 -6.85 7.32
C TYR A 218 1.55 -5.38 7.75
N GLY A 219 1.30 -5.11 9.03
CA GLY A 219 1.36 -3.76 9.61
C GLY A 219 0.03 -3.28 10.20
N SER A 220 -0.04 -1.97 10.45
CA SER A 220 -1.18 -1.32 11.11
C SER A 220 -2.18 -0.66 10.15
N LEU A 221 -1.70 -0.16 9.01
CA LEU A 221 -2.49 0.61 8.03
C LEU A 221 -1.90 0.44 6.63
N THR A 222 -2.76 0.16 5.65
CA THR A 222 -2.44 0.22 4.22
C THR A 222 -3.20 1.38 3.60
N LEU A 223 -2.47 2.30 2.95
CA LEU A 223 -3.04 3.27 2.02
C LEU A 223 -2.93 2.69 0.61
N LEU A 224 -4.06 2.44 -0.02
CA LEU A 224 -4.11 1.88 -1.36
C LEU A 224 -4.69 2.89 -2.33
N PHE A 225 -3.94 3.15 -3.39
CA PHE A 225 -4.39 3.92 -4.54
C PHE A 225 -4.47 3.01 -5.76
N GLN A 226 -5.58 3.09 -6.49
CA GLN A 226 -5.87 2.26 -7.64
C GLN A 226 -6.13 3.15 -8.86
N GLU A 227 -5.71 2.68 -10.04
CA GLU A 227 -6.00 3.35 -11.31
C GLU A 227 -7.50 3.49 -11.54
N GLU A 228 -7.94 4.69 -11.93
CA GLU A 228 -9.33 4.95 -12.26
C GLU A 228 -9.81 4.02 -13.40
N GLY A 229 -11.01 3.46 -13.24
CA GLY A 229 -11.59 2.55 -14.23
C GLY A 229 -11.01 1.14 -14.24
N SER A 230 -9.99 0.85 -13.43
CA SER A 230 -9.51 -0.52 -13.22
C SER A 230 -10.40 -1.27 -12.22
N SER A 231 -10.38 -2.61 -12.28
CA SER A 231 -11.11 -3.48 -11.35
C SER A 231 -10.23 -4.66 -10.93
N GLY A 232 -10.59 -5.38 -9.87
CA GLY A 232 -9.87 -6.58 -9.42
C GLY A 232 -9.45 -6.56 -7.96
N LEU A 233 -9.66 -5.43 -7.28
CA LEU A 233 -9.79 -5.35 -5.83
C LEU A 233 -11.27 -5.42 -5.44
#